data_AF-A1D5R3-F1
#
_entry.id   AF-A1D5R3-F1
#
_cell.length_a   1.000
_cell.length_b   1.000
_cell.length_c   1.000
_cell.angle_alpha   90.00
_cell.angle_beta   90.00
_cell.angle_gamma   90.00
#
_symmetry.space_group_name_H-M   'P 1'
#
loop_
_entity.id
_entity.type
_entity.pdbx_description
1 polymer ?
#
loop_
_entity_poly.entity_id
_entity_poly.type
_entity_poly.pdbx_seq_one_letter_code
_entity_poly.pdbx_strand_id
1 'polypeptide(L)'
;MKFSLACLLALAGLQSALADPKTCEKEAQFVKQELVGQPYSEAVANALQSDPIRVLHPGDMTTMEYIASRLNIHVNENDEILSAHCA
;
A
#
# COMPACT_ATOMS: atom_id res chain seq x y z
N MET A 1 16.52 -6.76 39.72
CA MET A 1 16.25 -6.06 38.45
C MET A 1 17.08 -6.68 37.35
N LYS A 2 16.51 -7.60 36.57
CA LYS A 2 17.12 -8.21 35.38
C LYS A 2 15.98 -8.50 34.39
N PHE A 3 15.32 -7.43 33.92
CA PHE A 3 14.39 -7.56 32.80
C PHE A 3 15.23 -7.72 31.54
N SER A 4 15.30 -8.97 31.09
CA SER A 4 16.12 -9.43 29.99
C SER A 4 15.94 -8.56 28.76
N LEU A 5 17.08 -8.17 28.19
CA LEU A 5 17.34 -7.49 26.92
C LEU A 5 16.63 -8.11 25.69
N ALA A 6 15.96 -9.25 25.86
CA ALA A 6 15.30 -10.03 24.81
C ALA A 6 14.00 -9.40 24.27
N CYS A 7 13.30 -8.56 25.05
CA CYS A 7 12.06 -7.90 24.58
C CYS A 7 12.30 -6.76 23.58
N LEU A 8 13.50 -6.17 23.54
CA LEU A 8 13.79 -5.04 22.66
C LEU A 8 14.10 -5.44 21.21
N LEU A 9 14.47 -6.70 20.96
CA LEU A 9 14.82 -7.19 19.61
C LEU A 9 13.59 -7.59 18.77
N ALA A 10 12.41 -7.77 19.38
CA ALA A 10 11.20 -8.14 18.66
C ALA A 10 10.54 -6.96 17.91
N LEU A 11 10.78 -5.71 18.31
CA LEU A 11 10.18 -4.53 17.68
C LEU A 11 10.90 -4.08 16.39
N ALA A 12 12.16 -4.50 16.18
CA ALA A 12 12.93 -4.07 15.01
C ALA A 12 12.47 -4.76 13.71
N GLY A 13 11.81 -5.93 13.80
CA GLY A 13 11.34 -6.68 12.63
C GLY A 13 10.03 -6.15 12.02
N LEU A 14 9.25 -5.36 12.76
CA LEU A 14 7.98 -4.79 12.26
C LEU A 14 8.19 -3.60 11.31
N GLN A 15 9.32 -2.90 11.41
CA GLN A 15 9.57 -1.69 10.61
C GLN A 15 9.88 -1.99 9.14
N SER A 16 10.43 -3.18 8.84
CA SER A 16 10.77 -3.56 7.47
C SER A 16 9.56 -3.97 6.61
N ALA A 17 8.37 -4.15 7.21
CA ALA A 17 7.18 -4.57 6.48
C ALA A 17 6.47 -3.42 5.74
N LEU A 18 6.64 -2.18 6.20
CA LEU A 18 5.87 -1.02 5.73
C LEU A 18 6.34 -0.55 4.34
N ALA A 19 7.63 -0.64 4.03
CA ALA A 19 8.19 -0.28 2.72
C ALA A 19 8.80 -1.49 1.98
N ASP A 20 8.15 -2.65 2.02
CA ASP A 20 8.60 -3.86 1.31
C ASP A 20 7.88 -3.99 -0.05
N PRO A 21 8.62 -4.01 -1.18
CA PRO A 21 8.04 -4.29 -2.50
C PRO A 21 7.19 -5.55 -2.56
N LYS A 22 7.50 -6.59 -1.75
CA LYS A 22 6.69 -7.81 -1.74
C LYS A 22 5.31 -7.60 -1.11
N THR A 23 5.20 -6.72 -0.12
CA THR A 23 3.91 -6.32 0.47
C THR A 23 3.09 -5.58 -0.59
N CYS A 24 3.69 -4.61 -1.27
CA CYS A 24 3.05 -3.89 -2.37
C CYS A 24 2.50 -4.84 -3.43
N GLU A 25 3.30 -5.79 -3.92
CA GLU A 25 2.85 -6.70 -4.99
C GLU A 25 1.67 -7.58 -4.56
N LYS A 26 1.68 -8.08 -3.32
CA LYS A 26 0.56 -8.85 -2.77
C LYS A 26 -0.70 -7.99 -2.64
N GLU A 27 -0.55 -6.76 -2.17
CA GLU A 27 -1.68 -5.85 -2.00
C GLU A 27 -2.23 -5.35 -3.33
N ALA A 28 -1.38 -5.08 -4.33
CA ALA A 28 -1.83 -4.76 -5.68
C ALA A 28 -2.64 -5.91 -6.30
N GLN A 29 -2.23 -7.17 -6.06
CA GLN A 29 -3.00 -8.34 -6.47
C GLN A 29 -4.35 -8.43 -5.75
N PHE A 30 -4.36 -8.26 -4.43
CA PHE A 30 -5.58 -8.23 -3.64
C PHE A 30 -6.57 -7.16 -4.12
N VAL A 31 -6.10 -5.92 -4.33
CA VAL A 31 -6.94 -4.82 -4.84
C VAL A 31 -7.56 -5.19 -6.20
N LYS A 32 -6.77 -5.74 -7.13
CA LYS A 32 -7.25 -6.15 -8.46
C LYS A 32 -8.26 -7.30 -8.42
N GLN A 33 -8.17 -8.18 -7.43
CA GLN A 33 -9.04 -9.36 -7.32
C GLN A 33 -10.32 -9.07 -6.55
N GLU A 34 -10.24 -8.27 -5.50
CA GLU A 34 -11.30 -8.18 -4.49
C GLU A 34 -11.97 -6.79 -4.41
N LEU A 35 -11.30 -5.72 -4.87
CA LEU A 35 -11.74 -4.34 -4.63
C LEU A 35 -12.15 -3.56 -5.89
N VAL A 36 -11.98 -4.12 -7.09
CA VAL A 36 -12.40 -3.44 -8.33
C VAL A 36 -13.91 -3.16 -8.30
N GLY A 37 -14.28 -1.92 -8.62
CA GLY A 37 -15.65 -1.40 -8.58
C GLY A 37 -16.12 -0.92 -7.21
N GLN A 38 -15.33 -1.11 -6.14
CA GLN A 38 -15.62 -0.52 -4.83
C GLN A 38 -15.09 0.92 -4.75
N PRO A 39 -15.75 1.81 -3.99
CA PRO A 39 -15.22 3.15 -3.75
C PRO A 39 -13.93 3.09 -2.93
N TYR A 40 -12.91 3.83 -3.36
CA TYR A 40 -11.74 4.06 -2.53
C TYR A 40 -12.12 4.90 -1.31
N SER A 41 -11.65 4.50 -0.13
CA SER A 41 -12.01 5.16 1.13
C SER A 41 -10.89 5.03 2.16
N GLU A 42 -10.98 5.79 3.25
CA GLU A 42 -10.05 5.66 4.37
C GLU A 42 -10.04 4.24 4.96
N ALA A 43 -11.15 3.52 4.92
CA ALA A 43 -11.20 2.13 5.38
C ALA A 43 -10.34 1.22 4.50
N VAL A 44 -10.37 1.42 3.18
CA VAL A 44 -9.49 0.73 2.24
C VAL A 44 -8.03 1.11 2.50
N ALA A 45 -7.74 2.41 2.64
CA ALA A 45 -6.39 2.90 2.91
C ALA A 45 -5.79 2.29 4.19
N ASN A 46 -6.56 2.25 5.29
CA ASN A 46 -6.12 1.73 6.58
C ASN A 46 -5.99 0.19 6.61
N ALA A 47 -6.62 -0.52 5.68
CA ALA A 47 -6.51 -1.97 5.57
C ALA A 47 -5.23 -2.41 4.84
N LEU A 48 -4.61 -1.50 4.09
CA LEU A 48 -3.40 -1.74 3.31
C LEU A 48 -2.16 -1.33 4.11
N GLN A 49 -1.11 -2.14 4.03
CA GLN A 49 0.14 -1.98 4.76
C GLN A 49 1.25 -1.36 3.92
N SER A 50 1.10 -1.30 2.60
CA SER A 50 2.06 -0.65 1.71
C SER A 50 2.25 0.82 2.08
N ASP A 51 3.50 1.25 2.12
CA ASP A 51 3.87 2.64 2.35
C ASP A 51 4.97 3.06 1.35
N PRO A 52 4.74 4.10 0.52
CA PRO A 52 3.53 4.94 0.46
C PRO A 52 2.40 4.35 -0.40
N ILE A 53 1.16 4.79 -0.15
CA ILE A 53 0.02 4.60 -1.06
C ILE A 53 -0.21 5.89 -1.84
N ARG A 54 -0.41 5.78 -3.16
CA ARG A 54 -0.80 6.88 -4.04
C ARG A 54 -2.09 6.53 -4.77
N VAL A 55 -3.08 7.42 -4.70
CA VAL A 55 -4.29 7.33 -5.52
C VAL A 55 -4.06 8.13 -6.80
N LEU A 56 -4.40 7.54 -7.94
CA LEU A 56 -4.28 8.13 -9.27
C LEU A 56 -5.67 8.29 -9.86
N HIS A 57 -6.04 9.53 -10.18
CA HIS A 57 -7.31 9.88 -10.82
C HIS A 57 -7.11 10.13 -12.31
N PRO A 58 -8.19 10.04 -13.12
CA PRO A 58 -8.13 10.40 -14.52
C PRO A 58 -7.64 11.84 -14.72
N GLY A 59 -6.60 12.02 -15.53
CA GLY A 59 -6.04 13.33 -15.85
C GLY A 59 -4.93 13.81 -14.90
N ASP A 60 -4.61 13.07 -13.85
CA ASP A 60 -3.50 13.41 -12.95
C ASP A 60 -2.17 13.47 -13.73
N MET A 61 -1.49 14.60 -13.65
CA MET A 61 -0.14 14.73 -14.19
C MET A 61 0.89 14.25 -13.16
N THR A 62 1.45 13.07 -13.36
CA THR A 62 2.48 12.50 -12.49
C THR A 62 3.80 12.29 -13.22
N THR A 63 4.91 12.41 -12.51
CA THR A 63 6.23 12.01 -13.02
C THR A 63 6.38 10.48 -13.03
N MET A 64 7.10 9.94 -14.00
CA MET A 64 7.35 8.48 -14.15
C MET A 64 8.45 7.95 -13.22
N GLU A 65 8.51 8.48 -11.99
CA GLU A 65 9.44 7.98 -10.97
C GLU A 65 9.04 6.57 -10.53
N TYR A 66 10.01 5.67 -10.37
CA TYR A 66 9.78 4.31 -9.91
C TYR A 66 10.19 4.12 -8.44
N ILE A 67 9.23 3.78 -7.58
CA ILE A 67 9.36 3.39 -6.18
C ILE A 67 8.70 2.02 -6.02
N ALA A 68 9.50 0.95 -5.94
CA ALA A 68 9.00 -0.43 -5.91
C ALA A 68 8.06 -0.76 -4.74
N SER A 69 8.16 -0.04 -3.63
CA SER A 69 7.29 -0.22 -2.45
C SER A 69 6.01 0.62 -2.49
N ARG A 70 5.85 1.53 -3.47
CA ARG A 70 4.70 2.42 -3.54
C ARG A 70 3.53 1.74 -4.23
N LEU A 71 2.43 1.59 -3.51
CA LEU A 71 1.19 1.07 -4.05
C LEU A 71 0.40 2.19 -4.74
N ASN A 72 0.24 2.09 -6.05
CA ASN A 72 -0.61 2.99 -6.82
C ASN A 72 -1.97 2.35 -7.04
N ILE A 73 -3.04 3.05 -6.65
CA ILE A 73 -4.42 2.64 -6.85
C ILE A 73 -5.02 3.57 -7.91
N HIS A 74 -5.49 2.99 -9.01
CA HIS A 74 -6.19 3.74 -10.06
C HIS A 74 -7.67 3.76 -9.76
N VAL A 75 -8.26 4.94 -9.77
CA VAL A 75 -9.71 5.13 -9.60
C VAL A 75 -10.32 5.78 -10.84
N ASN A 76 -11.64 5.69 -10.99
CA ASN A 76 -12.38 6.43 -12.00
C ASN A 76 -12.83 7.81 -11.49
N GLU A 77 -13.61 8.54 -12.30
CA GLU A 77 -14.14 9.88 -11.95
C GLU A 77 -15.12 9.88 -10.76
N ASN A 78 -15.59 8.70 -10.32
CA ASN A 78 -16.49 8.50 -9.18
C ASN A 78 -15.77 7.87 -7.97
N ASP A 79 -14.42 7.89 -7.95
CA ASP A 79 -13.57 7.27 -6.94
C ASP A 79 -13.71 5.73 -6.81
N GLU A 80 -14.28 5.05 -7.81
CA GLU A 80 -14.31 3.58 -7.82
C GLU A 80 -12.98 3.01 -8.31
N ILE A 81 -12.49 2.00 -7.60
CA ILE A 81 -11.21 1.35 -7.89
C ILE A 81 -11.29 0.61 -9.23
N LEU A 82 -10.35 0.92 -10.12
CA LEU A 82 -10.21 0.27 -11.42
C LEU A 82 -9.09 -0.79 -11.44
N SER A 83 -7.97 -0.49 -10.78
CA SER A 83 -6.78 -1.35 -10.78
C SER A 83 -5.75 -0.90 -9.74
N ALA A 84 -4.67 -1.67 -9.58
CA ALA A 84 -3.52 -1.30 -8.76
C ALA A 84 -2.19 -1.86 -9.30
N HIS A 85 -1.10 -1.15 -9.03
CA HIS A 85 0.27 -1.58 -9.38
C HIS A 85 1.34 -0.93 -8.48
N CYS A 86 2.52 -1.55 -8.43
CA CYS A 86 3.68 -1.04 -7.68
C CYS A 86 4.61 -0.27 -8.60
N ALA A 87 4.81 1.01 -8.31
CA ALA A 87 5.69 1.90 -9.06
C ALA A 87 5.87 3.24 -8.36
#